data_AF-F4XYD5-F1
#
_entry.id   AF-F4XYD5-F1
#
_cell.length_a   1.000
_cell.length_b   1.000
_cell.length_c   1.000
_cell.angle_alpha   90.00
_cell.angle_beta   90.00
_cell.angle_gamma   90.00
#
_symmetry.space_group_name_H-M   'P 1'
#
loop_
_entity.id
_entity.type
_entity.pdbx_description
1 polymer ?
#
loop_
_entity_poly.entity_id
_entity_poly.type
_entity_poly.pdbx_seq_one_letter_code
_entity_poly.pdbx_strand_id
1 'polypeptide(L)'
;MIVYEFKVKGKLNQYRAIDEAIRAGQFVRNSCLRYWIDNRGLGRKELYRYNTELRAMYPFVKDLNSHACQTSVERCWSAIVKFFENCKKNLPGKKGYPRFKKRSRSVEYKTSGWKLLDPKHIEFTDKKGIGKLKLIGTWDLAFYLVKQIKRVRLVRRADGYYCQFCIQVDVKVDVEPTKHNVGLDVGLKEFYTDSDGNTEPNPRFYRKSEKRMKFYQRRVSRKKKGSANRKRAINKLGRVHLKISRQREEHAKRVARCVVLSNDMVAYEDLRIKNLVKNHCLAKSINDAGWYQFRKWLEYFGKKLGRVTVVVNPAYTNQNCSSCGTTVKKSLSTRTHVCRCGCVLDRDQNAAINILNSALSTMGHIGTWIDKDPNASGDLSTTGTGEILSQQLGSLNEESPGF
;
A
#
# COMPACT_ATOMS: atom_id res chain seq x y z
N MET A 1 0.94 12.30 1.57
CA MET A 1 0.85 12.15 0.09
C MET A 1 -0.47 11.49 -0.26
N ILE A 2 -1.30 12.16 -1.05
CA ILE A 2 -2.56 11.62 -1.58
C ILE A 2 -2.36 11.15 -3.03
N VAL A 3 -3.20 10.23 -3.47
CA VAL A 3 -3.19 9.77 -4.87
C VAL A 3 -4.57 9.96 -5.48
N TYR A 4 -4.67 10.84 -6.47
CA TYR A 4 -5.85 10.92 -7.32
C TYR A 4 -5.66 10.14 -8.60
N GLU A 5 -6.69 9.39 -8.99
CA GLU A 5 -6.70 8.60 -10.22
C GLU A 5 -7.82 9.10 -11.13
N PHE A 6 -7.47 9.47 -12.34
CA PHE A 6 -8.39 9.87 -13.39
C PHE A 6 -8.39 8.82 -14.48
N LYS A 7 -9.56 8.51 -15.02
CA LYS A 7 -9.63 7.73 -16.26
C LYS A 7 -9.18 8.62 -17.41
N VAL A 8 -8.39 8.07 -18.32
CA VAL A 8 -7.84 8.82 -19.45
C VAL A 8 -8.65 8.52 -20.72
N LYS A 9 -9.02 9.57 -21.45
CA LYS A 9 -9.59 9.50 -22.79
C LYS A 9 -8.62 10.11 -23.79
N GLY A 10 -8.19 9.28 -24.74
CA GLY A 10 -7.34 9.64 -25.88
C GLY A 10 -7.71 8.85 -27.13
N LYS A 11 -6.97 9.10 -28.21
CA LYS A 11 -7.06 8.42 -29.51
C LYS A 11 -6.29 7.08 -29.48
N LEU A 12 -6.55 6.21 -30.46
CA LEU A 12 -5.94 4.87 -30.53
C LEU A 12 -4.40 4.92 -30.62
N ASN A 13 -3.85 5.86 -31.40
CA ASN A 13 -2.41 6.09 -31.50
C ASN A 13 -1.81 6.50 -30.14
N GLN A 14 -2.48 7.37 -29.38
CA GLN A 14 -2.03 7.76 -28.05
C GLN A 14 -2.00 6.57 -27.08
N TYR A 15 -3.00 5.68 -27.12
CA TYR A 15 -2.96 4.45 -26.31
C TYR A 15 -1.79 3.52 -26.67
N ARG A 16 -1.43 3.44 -27.96
CA ARG A 16 -0.24 2.70 -28.41
C ARG A 16 1.05 3.35 -27.90
N ALA A 17 1.15 4.68 -27.97
CA ALA A 17 2.27 5.45 -27.42
C ALA A 17 2.44 5.22 -25.90
N ILE A 18 1.34 5.19 -25.13
CA ILE A 18 1.39 4.85 -23.70
C ILE A 18 1.91 3.43 -23.49
N ASP A 19 1.46 2.45 -24.28
CA ASP A 19 1.95 1.07 -24.22
C ASP A 19 3.45 0.97 -24.56
N GLU A 20 3.94 1.81 -25.47
CA GLU A 20 5.37 1.93 -25.81
C GLU A 20 6.18 2.57 -24.68
N ALA A 21 5.69 3.64 -24.07
CA ALA A 21 6.32 4.25 -22.89
C ALA A 21 6.42 3.24 -21.72
N ILE A 22 5.37 2.46 -21.47
CA ILE A 22 5.38 1.38 -20.46
C ILE A 22 6.43 0.31 -20.80
N ARG A 23 6.57 -0.06 -22.07
CA ARG A 23 7.57 -1.04 -22.53
C ARG A 23 9.00 -0.51 -22.43
N ALA A 24 9.23 0.75 -22.80
CA ALA A 24 10.52 1.42 -22.63
C ALA A 24 10.93 1.47 -21.15
N GLY A 25 10.01 1.85 -20.26
CA GLY A 25 10.25 1.81 -18.82
C GLY A 25 10.53 0.40 -18.28
N GLN A 26 9.86 -0.63 -18.80
CA GLN A 26 10.15 -2.04 -18.47
C GLN A 26 11.55 -2.45 -18.92
N PHE A 27 11.93 -2.08 -20.14
CA PHE A 27 13.25 -2.35 -20.71
C PHE A 27 14.34 -1.75 -19.82
N VAL A 28 14.29 -0.44 -19.54
CA VAL A 28 15.27 0.24 -18.67
C VAL A 28 15.43 -0.47 -17.33
N ARG A 29 14.33 -0.78 -16.63
CA ARG A 29 14.39 -1.47 -15.34
C ARG A 29 15.05 -2.84 -15.45
N ASN A 30 14.69 -3.62 -16.47
CA ASN A 30 15.21 -4.97 -16.62
C ASN A 30 16.68 -4.96 -17.06
N SER A 31 17.09 -4.03 -17.92
CA SER A 31 18.48 -3.85 -18.31
C SER A 31 19.34 -3.43 -17.12
N CYS A 32 18.88 -2.48 -16.30
CA CYS A 32 19.58 -2.11 -15.05
C CYS A 32 19.68 -3.30 -14.09
N LEU A 33 18.62 -4.12 -13.99
CA LEU A 33 18.67 -5.32 -13.17
C LEU A 33 19.68 -6.33 -13.70
N ARG A 34 19.74 -6.52 -15.03
CA ARG A 34 20.72 -7.41 -15.65
C ARG A 34 22.15 -6.91 -15.39
N TYR A 35 22.38 -5.62 -15.61
CA TYR A 35 23.67 -4.97 -15.35
C TYR A 35 24.12 -5.15 -13.89
N TRP A 36 23.21 -4.98 -12.92
CA TRP A 36 23.49 -5.26 -11.51
C TRP A 36 23.78 -6.74 -11.22
N ILE A 37 23.14 -7.67 -11.91
CA ILE A 37 23.40 -9.11 -11.74
C ILE A 37 24.78 -9.48 -12.28
N ASP A 38 25.15 -8.91 -13.43
CA ASP A 38 26.38 -9.24 -14.15
C ASP A 38 27.63 -8.60 -13.52
N ASN A 39 27.45 -7.54 -12.71
CA ASN A 39 28.53 -6.77 -12.10
C ASN A 39 28.37 -6.71 -10.58
N ARG A 40 29.35 -7.25 -9.84
CA ARG A 40 29.32 -7.24 -8.37
C ARG A 40 29.64 -5.85 -7.82
N GLY A 41 29.06 -5.50 -6.66
CA GLY A 41 29.37 -4.26 -5.95
C GLY A 41 28.74 -2.98 -6.50
N LEU A 42 27.88 -3.07 -7.52
CA LEU A 42 27.25 -1.87 -8.08
C LEU A 42 26.25 -1.23 -7.11
N GLY A 43 26.42 0.08 -6.93
CA GLY A 43 25.52 0.93 -6.17
C GLY A 43 24.45 1.58 -7.03
N ARG A 44 23.75 2.54 -6.41
CA ARG A 44 22.68 3.29 -7.09
C ARG A 44 23.23 4.14 -8.22
N LYS A 45 24.36 4.85 -8.00
CA LYS A 45 24.91 5.84 -8.94
C LYS A 45 25.26 5.20 -10.28
N GLU A 46 25.83 4.00 -10.24
CA GLU A 46 26.25 3.21 -11.39
C GLU A 46 25.04 2.83 -12.25
N LEU A 47 23.89 2.50 -11.64
CA LEU A 47 22.67 2.22 -12.40
C LEU A 47 22.09 3.47 -13.10
N TYR A 48 22.28 4.66 -12.52
CA TYR A 48 21.89 5.90 -13.20
C TYR A 48 22.83 6.21 -14.38
N ARG A 49 24.14 5.99 -14.21
CA ARG A 49 25.11 6.12 -15.32
C ARG A 49 24.78 5.16 -16.46
N TYR A 50 24.54 3.89 -16.15
CA TYR A 50 24.13 2.90 -17.13
C TYR A 50 22.81 3.28 -17.83
N ASN A 51 21.85 3.87 -17.12
CA ASN A 51 20.63 4.39 -17.76
C ASN A 51 20.92 5.52 -18.77
N THR A 52 21.92 6.36 -18.55
CA THR A 52 22.35 7.36 -19.54
C THR A 52 22.88 6.69 -20.80
N GLU A 53 23.71 5.65 -20.65
CA GLU A 53 24.21 4.83 -21.77
C GLU A 53 23.06 4.14 -22.52
N LEU A 54 22.10 3.54 -21.81
CA LEU A 54 20.91 2.95 -22.43
C LEU A 54 20.11 3.96 -23.25
N ARG A 55 20.02 5.22 -22.80
CA ARG A 55 19.36 6.29 -23.55
C ARG A 55 20.15 6.69 -24.79
N ALA A 56 21.48 6.61 -24.77
CA ALA A 56 22.32 6.89 -25.93
C ALA A 56 22.21 5.77 -26.97
N MET A 57 22.27 4.50 -26.54
CA MET A 57 22.25 3.33 -27.41
C MET A 57 20.88 3.06 -28.04
N TYR A 58 19.78 3.34 -27.34
CA TYR A 58 18.45 2.95 -27.78
C TYR A 58 17.55 4.17 -28.01
N PRO A 59 17.25 4.53 -29.27
CA PRO A 59 16.39 5.67 -29.61
C PRO A 59 15.03 5.61 -28.90
N PHE A 60 14.40 4.42 -28.86
CA PHE A 60 13.12 4.26 -28.17
C PHE A 60 13.19 4.48 -26.64
N VAL A 61 14.37 4.43 -26.02
CA VAL A 61 14.57 4.80 -24.62
C VAL A 61 14.82 6.30 -24.50
N LYS A 62 15.58 6.89 -25.44
CA LYS A 62 15.78 8.34 -25.57
C LYS A 62 14.47 9.10 -25.69
N ASP A 63 13.53 8.56 -26.45
CA ASP A 63 12.22 9.17 -26.70
C ASP A 63 11.37 9.28 -25.43
N LEU A 64 11.55 8.36 -24.48
CA LEU A 64 10.89 8.44 -23.19
C LEU A 64 11.55 9.56 -22.37
N ASN A 65 10.77 10.29 -21.59
CA ASN A 65 11.30 11.32 -20.70
C ASN A 65 12.39 10.77 -19.74
N SER A 66 13.44 11.56 -19.49
CA SER A 66 14.58 11.17 -18.64
C SER A 66 14.15 10.84 -17.21
N HIS A 67 13.23 11.61 -16.61
CA HIS A 67 12.71 11.32 -15.27
C HIS A 67 11.88 10.03 -15.23
N ALA A 68 11.22 9.67 -16.32
CA ALA A 68 10.52 8.38 -16.40
C ALA A 68 11.50 7.19 -16.46
N CYS A 69 12.59 7.33 -17.23
CA CYS A 69 13.69 6.36 -17.21
C CYS A 69 14.33 6.25 -15.82
N GLN A 70 14.66 7.36 -15.17
CA GLN A 70 15.19 7.37 -13.81
C GLN A 70 14.25 6.68 -12.81
N THR A 71 12.93 6.86 -12.94
CA THR A 71 11.96 6.19 -12.07
C THR A 71 11.97 4.68 -12.28
N SER A 72 12.26 4.20 -13.49
CA SER A 72 12.49 2.77 -13.75
C SER A 72 13.77 2.26 -13.07
N VAL A 73 14.83 3.06 -13.02
CA VAL A 73 16.07 2.76 -12.25
C VAL A 73 15.75 2.70 -10.75
N GLU A 74 15.02 3.67 -10.22
CA GLU A 74 14.60 3.70 -8.80
C GLU A 74 13.84 2.43 -8.43
N ARG A 75 12.90 2.00 -9.27
CA ARG A 75 12.14 0.74 -9.06
C ARG A 75 13.01 -0.51 -9.16
N CYS A 76 14.15 -0.47 -9.85
CA CYS A 76 15.13 -1.54 -9.83
C CYS A 76 15.88 -1.52 -8.50
N TRP A 77 16.44 -0.36 -8.14
CA TRP A 77 17.20 -0.15 -6.91
C TRP A 77 16.40 -0.50 -5.65
N SER A 78 15.15 -0.04 -5.53
CA SER A 78 14.30 -0.39 -4.39
C SER A 78 14.06 -1.89 -4.25
N ALA A 79 14.09 -2.67 -5.34
CA ALA A 79 13.97 -4.12 -5.26
C ALA A 79 15.26 -4.75 -4.74
N ILE A 80 16.42 -4.22 -5.15
CA ILE A 80 17.76 -4.65 -4.69
C ILE A 80 17.92 -4.35 -3.20
N VAL A 81 17.67 -3.09 -2.79
CA VAL A 81 17.74 -2.66 -1.39
C VAL A 81 16.85 -3.55 -0.51
N LYS A 82 15.60 -3.76 -0.92
CA LYS A 82 14.66 -4.61 -0.17
C LYS A 82 15.16 -6.04 -0.01
N PHE A 83 15.85 -6.60 -1.00
CA PHE A 83 16.43 -7.94 -0.89
C PHE A 83 17.51 -7.96 0.20
N PHE A 84 18.45 -7.00 0.19
CA PHE A 84 19.50 -6.92 1.20
C PHE A 84 18.97 -6.59 2.59
N GLU A 85 17.97 -5.72 2.71
CA GLU A 85 17.28 -5.46 3.98
C GLU A 85 16.66 -6.74 4.56
N ASN A 86 16.03 -7.57 3.72
CA ASN A 86 15.47 -8.85 4.16
C ASN A 86 16.56 -9.84 4.58
N CYS A 87 17.72 -9.81 3.91
CA CYS A 87 18.89 -10.60 4.31
C CYS A 87 19.39 -10.13 5.69
N LYS A 88 19.65 -8.84 5.87
CA LYS A 88 20.12 -8.23 7.13
C LYS A 88 19.16 -8.50 8.29
N LYS A 89 17.85 -8.43 8.05
CA LYS A 89 16.80 -8.70 9.05
C LYS A 89 16.59 -10.20 9.35
N ASN A 90 17.38 -11.10 8.76
CA ASN A 90 17.27 -12.55 8.93
C ASN A 90 15.84 -13.10 8.79
N LEU A 91 15.01 -12.49 7.93
CA LEU A 91 13.61 -12.90 7.77
C LEU A 91 13.47 -14.37 7.32
N PRO A 92 12.60 -15.18 7.92
CA PRO A 92 12.44 -16.58 7.54
C PRO A 92 11.92 -16.72 6.10
N GLY A 93 12.46 -17.70 5.36
CA GLY A 93 12.05 -18.03 4.00
C GLY A 93 12.76 -17.23 2.89
N LYS A 94 12.14 -17.17 1.69
CA LYS A 94 12.73 -16.51 0.52
C LYS A 94 12.86 -15.00 0.74
N LYS A 95 14.11 -14.51 0.81
CA LYS A 95 14.45 -13.08 0.96
C LYS A 95 13.98 -12.19 -0.19
N GLY A 96 13.60 -12.80 -1.31
CA GLY A 96 12.95 -12.12 -2.43
C GLY A 96 13.93 -11.46 -3.40
N TYR A 97 14.87 -12.24 -3.93
CA TYR A 97 15.84 -11.78 -4.93
C TYR A 97 15.15 -11.00 -6.08
N PRO A 98 15.70 -9.87 -6.54
CA PRO A 98 15.09 -9.07 -7.60
C PRO A 98 14.87 -9.89 -8.89
N ARG A 99 13.66 -9.79 -9.46
CA ARG A 99 13.30 -10.52 -10.69
C ARG A 99 13.01 -9.59 -11.85
N PHE A 100 13.27 -10.07 -13.06
CA PHE A 100 12.87 -9.41 -14.31
C PHE A 100 11.35 -9.26 -14.39
N LYS A 101 10.88 -8.07 -14.78
CA LYS A 101 9.47 -7.84 -15.06
C LYS A 101 9.13 -8.41 -16.42
N LYS A 102 8.18 -9.34 -16.47
CA LYS A 102 7.64 -9.88 -17.73
C LYS A 102 6.62 -8.94 -18.37
N ARG A 103 5.83 -8.24 -17.54
CA ARG A 103 4.76 -7.34 -17.97
C ARG A 103 4.63 -6.15 -17.02
N SER A 104 5.00 -4.97 -17.48
CA SER A 104 4.69 -3.71 -16.82
C SER A 104 3.29 -3.23 -17.18
N ARG A 105 2.69 -2.46 -16.28
CA ARG A 105 1.37 -1.85 -16.44
C ARG A 105 1.40 -0.35 -16.26
N SER A 106 2.56 0.23 -15.98
CA SER A 106 2.67 1.65 -15.74
C SER A 106 4.03 2.20 -16.06
N VAL A 107 4.02 3.47 -16.46
CA VAL A 107 5.17 4.35 -16.57
C VAL A 107 4.91 5.55 -15.66
N GLU A 108 5.94 6.02 -14.97
CA GLU A 108 5.82 7.09 -13.99
C GLU A 108 6.86 8.15 -14.28
N TYR A 109 6.39 9.38 -14.29
CA TYR A 109 7.12 10.61 -14.49
C TYR A 109 7.26 11.31 -13.13
N LYS A 110 8.35 12.04 -12.94
CA LYS A 110 8.57 12.85 -11.73
C LYS A 110 7.94 14.22 -11.91
N THR A 111 8.77 15.26 -11.88
CA THR A 111 8.43 16.67 -12.06
C THR A 111 8.54 17.16 -13.50
N SER A 112 8.90 16.29 -14.46
CA SER A 112 9.09 16.67 -15.87
C SER A 112 8.44 15.66 -16.83
N GLY A 113 8.29 16.06 -18.09
CA GLY A 113 7.70 15.24 -19.15
C GLY A 113 6.17 15.28 -19.20
N TRP A 114 5.55 16.18 -18.43
CA TRP A 114 4.12 16.43 -18.45
C TRP A 114 3.81 17.89 -18.12
N LYS A 115 2.65 18.36 -18.58
CA LYS A 115 2.06 19.67 -18.27
C LYS A 115 0.57 19.48 -17.99
N LEU A 116 0.07 20.08 -16.92
CA LEU A 116 -1.37 20.17 -16.69
C LEU A 116 -1.93 21.31 -17.55
N LEU A 117 -3.07 21.04 -18.18
CA LEU A 117 -3.78 21.97 -19.04
C LEU A 117 -5.21 22.10 -18.55
N ASP A 118 -5.73 23.32 -18.57
CA ASP A 118 -7.11 23.60 -18.22
C ASP A 118 -8.04 23.47 -19.46
N PRO A 119 -9.27 22.95 -19.32
CA PRO A 119 -9.82 22.21 -18.18
C PRO A 119 -9.53 20.72 -18.25
N LYS A 120 -9.08 20.10 -17.15
CA LYS A 120 -8.93 18.64 -16.97
C LYS A 120 -8.22 17.92 -18.13
N HIS A 121 -7.13 18.50 -18.63
CA HIS A 121 -6.25 17.85 -19.59
C HIS A 121 -4.84 17.71 -19.03
N ILE A 122 -4.12 16.72 -19.54
CA ILE A 122 -2.69 16.57 -19.30
C ILE A 122 -2.01 16.34 -20.64
N GLU A 123 -0.91 17.04 -20.87
CA GLU A 123 -0.05 16.83 -22.03
C GLU A 123 1.25 16.17 -21.60
N PHE A 124 1.61 15.08 -22.26
CA PHE A 124 2.91 14.46 -22.12
C PHE A 124 3.83 14.96 -23.24
N THR A 125 4.95 15.55 -22.85
CA THR A 125 5.87 16.27 -23.75
C THR A 125 7.08 15.45 -24.16
N ASP A 126 7.05 14.13 -23.93
CA ASP A 126 8.09 13.23 -24.39
C ASP A 126 7.95 12.93 -25.89
N LYS A 127 9.00 12.34 -26.48
CA LYS A 127 9.00 12.00 -27.92
C LYS A 127 8.27 10.69 -28.21
N LYS A 128 7.46 10.18 -27.27
CA LYS A 128 6.63 8.98 -27.50
C LYS A 128 5.35 9.27 -28.26
N GLY A 129 5.00 10.53 -28.47
CA GLY A 129 3.77 10.89 -29.18
C GLY A 129 2.50 10.60 -28.36
N ILE A 130 2.59 10.64 -27.03
CA ILE A 130 1.42 10.54 -26.15
C ILE A 130 0.56 11.82 -26.29
N GLY A 131 1.20 12.99 -26.20
CA GLY A 131 0.54 14.29 -26.38
C GLY A 131 -0.57 14.57 -25.35
N LYS A 132 -1.57 15.36 -25.77
CA LYS A 132 -2.69 15.82 -24.93
C LYS A 132 -3.74 14.74 -24.71
N LEU A 133 -4.08 14.50 -23.44
CA LEU A 133 -5.05 13.51 -22.98
C LEU A 133 -6.13 14.19 -22.11
N LYS A 134 -7.39 13.76 -22.28
CA LYS A 134 -8.49 14.22 -21.43
C LYS A 134 -8.58 13.38 -20.16
N LEU A 135 -8.66 14.05 -19.00
CA LEU A 135 -8.88 13.44 -17.70
C LEU A 135 -10.39 13.38 -17.41
N ILE A 136 -10.87 12.18 -17.07
CA ILE A 136 -12.26 11.92 -16.67
C ILE A 136 -12.26 11.63 -15.17
N GLY A 137 -12.99 12.45 -14.43
CA GLY A 137 -13.16 12.34 -13.00
C GLY A 137 -13.88 13.55 -12.42
N THR A 138 -14.36 13.40 -11.19
CA THR A 138 -15.04 14.46 -10.44
C THR A 138 -14.05 15.47 -9.89
N TRP A 139 -12.94 15.00 -9.33
CA TRP A 139 -11.89 15.81 -8.73
C TRP A 139 -11.34 16.88 -9.67
N ASP A 140 -10.99 18.01 -9.10
CA ASP A 140 -10.24 19.05 -9.79
C ASP A 140 -8.80 19.06 -9.27
N LEU A 141 -7.85 19.16 -10.20
CA LEU A 141 -6.44 19.31 -9.87
C LEU A 141 -6.03 20.78 -9.72
N ALA A 142 -6.88 21.73 -10.17
CA ALA A 142 -6.63 23.17 -10.05
C ALA A 142 -6.49 23.63 -8.59
N PHE A 143 -7.06 22.89 -7.62
CA PHE A 143 -6.87 23.13 -6.19
C PHE A 143 -5.42 22.95 -5.71
N TYR A 144 -4.55 22.31 -6.50
CA TYR A 144 -3.18 22.01 -6.11
C TYR A 144 -2.19 22.73 -6.99
N LEU A 145 -1.16 23.30 -6.37
CA LEU A 145 -0.03 23.85 -7.09
C LEU A 145 0.73 22.71 -7.78
N VAL A 146 1.18 22.94 -9.01
CA VAL A 146 1.95 21.95 -9.80
C VAL A 146 3.15 21.41 -9.03
N LYS A 147 3.80 22.25 -8.20
CA LYS A 147 4.94 21.86 -7.33
C LYS A 147 4.59 20.82 -6.26
N GLN A 148 3.30 20.69 -5.88
CA GLN A 148 2.82 19.68 -4.94
C GLN A 148 2.69 18.30 -5.61
N ILE A 149 2.56 18.24 -6.94
CA ILE A 149 2.47 17.00 -7.70
C ILE A 149 3.89 16.44 -7.87
N LYS A 150 4.24 15.40 -7.09
CA LYS A 150 5.59 14.84 -7.08
C LYS A 150 5.80 13.76 -8.12
N ARG A 151 4.75 13.01 -8.47
CA ARG A 151 4.79 11.96 -9.49
C ARG A 151 3.50 11.94 -10.28
N VAL A 152 3.61 11.70 -11.58
CA VAL A 152 2.49 11.42 -12.47
C VAL A 152 2.69 10.05 -13.10
N ARG A 153 1.70 9.17 -12.99
CA ARG A 153 1.83 7.79 -13.47
C ARG A 153 0.69 7.43 -14.41
N LEU A 154 1.06 7.04 -15.63
CA LEU A 154 0.14 6.40 -16.57
C LEU A 154 0.04 4.92 -16.25
N VAL A 155 -1.18 4.42 -16.04
CA VAL A 155 -1.48 3.05 -15.63
C VAL A 155 -2.46 2.41 -16.61
N ARG A 156 -2.11 1.23 -17.11
CA ARG A 156 -2.99 0.37 -17.89
C ARG A 156 -3.70 -0.65 -17.02
N ARG A 157 -5.03 -0.52 -16.91
CA ARG A 157 -5.92 -1.50 -16.29
C ARG A 157 -6.65 -2.30 -17.37
N ALA A 158 -7.48 -3.26 -16.98
CA ALA A 158 -8.22 -4.12 -17.91
C ALA A 158 -9.30 -3.37 -18.71
N ASP A 159 -9.82 -2.27 -18.17
CA ASP A 159 -10.91 -1.47 -18.75
C ASP A 159 -10.45 -0.15 -19.40
N GLY A 160 -9.16 0.17 -19.36
CA GLY A 160 -8.62 1.37 -19.98
C GLY A 160 -7.32 1.85 -19.35
N TYR A 161 -7.00 3.11 -19.64
CA TYR A 161 -5.82 3.81 -19.15
C TYR A 161 -6.24 4.85 -18.10
N TYR A 162 -5.34 5.09 -17.15
CA TYR A 162 -5.56 5.97 -16.01
C TYR A 162 -4.32 6.82 -15.79
N CYS A 163 -4.51 8.04 -15.31
CA CYS A 163 -3.44 8.92 -14.87
C CYS A 163 -3.57 9.06 -13.35
N GLN A 164 -2.51 8.67 -12.63
CA GLN A 164 -2.41 8.81 -11.18
C GLN A 164 -1.50 9.99 -10.84
N PHE A 165 -1.98 10.88 -9.98
CA PHE A 165 -1.25 12.05 -9.49
C PHE A 165 -0.90 11.81 -8.02
N CYS A 166 0.39 11.73 -7.72
CA CYS A 166 0.88 11.62 -6.35
C CYS A 166 1.17 13.03 -5.82
N ILE A 167 0.29 13.52 -4.96
CA ILE A 167 0.29 14.91 -4.49
C ILE A 167 0.79 14.93 -3.05
N GLN A 168 1.83 15.71 -2.80
CA GLN A 168 2.35 15.96 -1.46
C GLN A 168 1.58 17.13 -0.85
N VAL A 169 0.62 16.77 -0.02
CA VAL A 169 -0.13 17.67 0.86
C VAL A 169 -0.26 16.99 2.22
N ASP A 170 -0.27 17.80 3.28
CA ASP A 170 -0.77 17.37 4.57
C ASP A 170 -2.28 17.60 4.57
N VAL A 171 -3.04 16.54 4.84
CA VAL A 171 -4.51 16.60 4.83
C VAL A 171 -4.94 16.25 6.23
N LYS A 172 -5.21 17.29 7.01
CA LYS A 172 -5.90 17.21 8.28
C LYS A 172 -7.28 17.82 8.09
N VAL A 173 -8.29 17.12 8.57
CA VAL A 173 -9.66 17.61 8.59
C VAL A 173 -10.02 17.73 10.06
N ASP A 174 -10.37 18.94 10.47
CA ASP A 174 -10.85 19.18 11.83
C ASP A 174 -12.24 18.54 11.95
N VAL A 175 -12.39 17.72 12.99
CA VAL A 175 -13.62 16.98 13.28
C VAL A 175 -13.86 17.07 14.78
N GLU A 176 -15.12 17.32 15.14
CA GLU A 176 -15.51 17.38 16.55
C GLU A 176 -15.29 16.02 17.23
N PRO A 177 -14.87 15.98 18.52
CA PRO A 177 -14.75 14.75 19.28
C PRO A 177 -16.09 14.01 19.37
N THR A 178 -16.09 12.71 19.10
CA THR A 178 -17.31 11.89 19.23
C THR A 178 -17.50 11.35 20.65
N LYS A 179 -16.44 11.40 21.47
CA LYS A 179 -16.33 10.81 22.82
C LYS A 179 -16.57 9.30 22.84
N HIS A 180 -16.47 8.64 21.69
CA HIS A 180 -16.72 7.21 21.54
C HIS A 180 -15.45 6.48 21.12
N ASN A 181 -15.17 5.35 21.76
CA ASN A 181 -14.02 4.49 21.48
C ASN A 181 -14.52 3.08 21.18
N VAL A 182 -13.95 2.45 20.15
CA VAL A 182 -14.46 1.15 19.67
C VAL A 182 -13.33 0.14 19.46
N GLY A 183 -13.57 -1.11 19.88
CA GLY A 183 -12.75 -2.26 19.50
C GLY A 183 -13.40 -3.04 18.36
N LEU A 184 -12.58 -3.55 17.43
CA LEU A 184 -13.06 -4.31 16.27
C LEU A 184 -12.44 -5.72 16.25
N ASP A 185 -13.27 -6.76 16.39
CA ASP A 185 -12.89 -8.14 16.07
C ASP A 185 -13.25 -8.44 14.62
N VAL A 186 -12.25 -8.75 13.77
CA VAL A 186 -12.47 -8.94 12.32
C VAL A 186 -12.58 -10.43 11.97
N GLY A 187 -13.63 -10.80 11.23
CA GLY A 187 -14.05 -12.19 11.08
C GLY A 187 -14.41 -12.64 9.66
N LEU A 188 -14.61 -13.95 9.50
CA LEU A 188 -15.10 -14.56 8.25
C LEU A 188 -16.63 -14.75 8.24
N LYS A 189 -17.25 -14.82 9.43
CA LYS A 189 -18.70 -14.86 9.60
C LYS A 189 -19.25 -13.48 9.25
N GLU A 190 -19.01 -12.52 10.14
CA GLU A 190 -19.16 -11.09 9.91
C GLU A 190 -17.81 -10.48 9.55
N PHE A 191 -17.81 -9.38 8.78
CA PHE A 191 -16.59 -8.67 8.39
C PHE A 191 -15.86 -8.12 9.61
N TYR A 192 -16.60 -7.52 10.54
CA TYR A 192 -16.18 -7.30 11.92
C TYR A 192 -17.40 -7.27 12.86
N THR A 193 -17.14 -7.49 14.14
CA THR A 193 -18.03 -7.21 15.26
C THR A 193 -17.37 -6.13 16.13
N ASP A 194 -18.13 -5.12 16.55
CA ASP A 194 -17.61 -4.07 17.42
C ASP A 194 -17.86 -4.34 18.92
N SER A 195 -17.23 -3.54 19.78
CA SER A 195 -17.36 -3.66 21.24
C SER A 195 -18.76 -3.37 21.76
N ASP A 196 -19.58 -2.66 20.98
CA ASP A 196 -20.97 -2.33 21.32
C ASP A 196 -21.94 -3.45 20.89
N GLY A 197 -21.45 -4.46 20.15
CA GLY A 197 -22.22 -5.60 19.67
C GLY A 197 -22.80 -5.45 18.26
N ASN A 198 -22.51 -4.36 17.55
CA ASN A 198 -22.90 -4.23 16.14
C ASN A 198 -21.97 -5.03 15.23
N THR A 199 -22.48 -5.42 14.07
CA THR A 199 -21.75 -6.24 13.09
C THR A 199 -21.82 -5.66 11.69
N GLU A 200 -20.70 -5.68 10.95
CA GLU A 200 -20.70 -5.40 9.51
C GLU A 200 -20.69 -6.74 8.75
N PRO A 201 -21.59 -6.97 7.78
CA PRO A 201 -21.66 -8.23 7.06
C PRO A 201 -20.46 -8.44 6.11
N ASN A 202 -20.00 -9.68 5.97
CA ASN A 202 -18.96 -10.01 4.99
C ASN A 202 -19.55 -10.14 3.57
N PRO A 203 -19.20 -9.23 2.63
CA PRO A 203 -19.86 -9.19 1.32
C PRO A 203 -19.49 -10.36 0.40
N ARG A 204 -18.37 -11.06 0.65
CA ARG A 204 -17.90 -12.24 -0.10
C ARG A 204 -17.87 -12.05 -1.63
N PHE A 205 -17.33 -10.91 -2.08
CA PHE A 205 -17.38 -10.47 -3.49
C PHE A 205 -16.78 -11.49 -4.47
N TYR A 206 -15.67 -12.13 -4.11
CA TYR A 206 -15.01 -13.14 -4.93
C TYR A 206 -15.88 -14.39 -5.04
N ARG A 207 -16.46 -14.87 -3.94
CA ARG A 207 -17.36 -16.04 -3.94
C ARG A 207 -18.57 -15.80 -4.85
N LYS A 208 -19.24 -14.65 -4.72
CA LYS A 208 -20.36 -14.24 -5.60
C LYS A 208 -19.95 -14.20 -7.08
N SER A 209 -18.70 -13.83 -7.37
CA SER A 209 -18.17 -13.71 -8.74
C SER A 209 -17.50 -14.98 -9.28
N GLU A 210 -17.40 -16.05 -8.47
CA GLU A 210 -16.56 -17.22 -8.76
C GLU A 210 -17.03 -17.97 -10.02
N LYS A 211 -18.35 -18.18 -10.17
CA LYS A 211 -18.95 -18.83 -11.36
C LYS A 211 -18.56 -18.09 -12.64
N ARG A 212 -18.70 -16.75 -12.64
CA ARG A 212 -18.37 -15.90 -13.78
C ARG A 212 -16.86 -15.89 -14.07
N MET A 213 -16.04 -15.86 -13.03
CA MET A 213 -14.58 -15.91 -13.17
C MET A 213 -14.12 -17.25 -13.76
N LYS A 214 -14.60 -18.39 -13.25
CA LYS A 214 -14.32 -19.74 -13.78
C LYS A 214 -14.72 -19.85 -15.25
N PHE A 215 -15.87 -19.30 -15.63
CA PHE A 215 -16.31 -19.25 -17.02
C PHE A 215 -15.29 -18.55 -17.93
N TYR A 216 -14.83 -17.34 -17.58
CA TYR A 216 -13.82 -16.64 -18.40
C TYR A 216 -12.44 -17.30 -18.35
N GLN A 217 -12.06 -17.92 -17.23
CA GLN A 217 -10.83 -18.71 -17.14
C GLN A 217 -10.84 -19.88 -18.13
N ARG A 218 -11.94 -20.65 -18.20
CA ARG A 218 -12.11 -21.73 -19.20
C ARG A 218 -12.02 -21.18 -20.62
N ARG A 219 -12.65 -20.03 -20.91
CA ARG A 219 -12.55 -19.38 -22.23
C ARG A 219 -11.12 -18.96 -22.57
N VAL A 220 -10.31 -18.51 -21.62
CA VAL A 220 -8.90 -18.19 -21.87
C VAL A 220 -8.09 -19.45 -22.16
N SER A 221 -8.35 -20.54 -21.43
CA SER A 221 -7.64 -21.82 -21.57
C SER A 221 -7.86 -22.45 -22.94
N ARG A 222 -9.11 -22.46 -23.42
CA ARG A 222 -9.50 -23.08 -24.70
C ARG A 222 -9.03 -22.32 -25.95
N LYS A 223 -8.40 -21.15 -25.83
CA LYS A 223 -7.98 -20.32 -26.97
C LYS A 223 -6.49 -20.48 -27.23
N LYS A 224 -6.10 -20.58 -28.51
CA LYS A 224 -4.69 -20.70 -28.96
C LYS A 224 -3.82 -19.62 -28.31
N LYS A 225 -2.71 -20.03 -27.70
CA LYS A 225 -1.71 -19.12 -27.11
C LYS A 225 -1.22 -18.14 -28.20
N GLY A 226 -1.00 -16.87 -27.83
CA GLY A 226 -0.61 -15.80 -28.77
C GLY A 226 -1.74 -15.17 -29.59
N SER A 227 -2.83 -15.89 -29.87
CA SER A 227 -3.92 -15.41 -30.74
C SER A 227 -4.61 -14.11 -30.25
N ALA A 228 -5.10 -13.30 -31.19
CA ALA A 228 -5.90 -12.11 -30.89
C ALA A 228 -7.15 -12.46 -30.07
N ASN A 229 -7.80 -13.58 -30.37
CA ASN A 229 -8.96 -14.08 -29.62
C ASN A 229 -8.62 -14.40 -28.16
N ARG A 230 -7.46 -14.99 -27.89
CA ARG A 230 -7.01 -15.20 -26.51
C ARG A 230 -6.70 -13.89 -25.80
N LYS A 231 -6.10 -12.90 -26.48
CA LYS A 231 -5.86 -11.55 -25.90
C LYS A 231 -7.19 -10.89 -25.50
N ARG A 232 -8.23 -10.97 -26.33
CA ARG A 232 -9.60 -10.50 -26.02
C ARG A 232 -10.19 -11.24 -24.82
N ALA A 233 -10.05 -12.57 -24.76
CA ALA A 233 -10.53 -13.38 -23.63
C ALA A 233 -9.83 -13.03 -22.30
N ILE A 234 -8.50 -12.82 -22.33
CA ILE A 234 -7.73 -12.37 -21.16
C ILE A 234 -8.22 -11.01 -20.68
N ASN A 235 -8.53 -10.09 -21.59
CA ASN A 235 -9.06 -8.78 -21.21
C ASN A 235 -10.42 -8.92 -20.49
N LYS A 236 -11.34 -9.74 -21.02
CA LYS A 236 -12.64 -10.02 -20.36
C LYS A 236 -12.45 -10.62 -18.96
N LEU A 237 -11.55 -11.59 -18.79
CA LEU A 237 -11.19 -12.12 -17.47
C LEU A 237 -10.60 -11.03 -16.56
N GLY A 238 -9.69 -10.20 -17.09
CA GLY A 238 -9.09 -9.09 -16.35
C GLY A 238 -10.12 -8.06 -15.87
N ARG A 239 -11.18 -7.81 -16.65
CA ARG A 239 -12.29 -6.93 -16.24
C ARG A 239 -13.08 -7.49 -15.06
N VAL A 240 -13.29 -8.81 -15.01
CA VAL A 240 -13.93 -9.46 -13.85
C VAL A 240 -13.07 -9.31 -12.60
N HIS A 241 -11.77 -9.59 -12.69
CA HIS A 241 -10.85 -9.38 -11.56
C HIS A 241 -10.80 -7.91 -11.12
N LEU A 242 -10.81 -6.97 -12.08
CA LEU A 242 -10.82 -5.55 -11.77
C LEU A 242 -12.10 -5.14 -11.03
N LYS A 243 -13.26 -5.68 -11.43
CA LYS A 243 -14.53 -5.43 -10.73
C LYS A 243 -14.47 -5.89 -9.28
N ILE A 244 -14.03 -7.12 -9.03
CA ILE A 244 -13.90 -7.68 -7.67
C ILE A 244 -12.93 -6.83 -6.83
N SER A 245 -11.78 -6.47 -7.41
CA SER A 245 -10.79 -5.62 -6.73
C SER A 245 -11.36 -4.26 -6.34
N ARG A 246 -12.16 -3.63 -7.20
CA ARG A 246 -12.81 -2.35 -6.91
C ARG A 246 -13.89 -2.46 -5.83
N GLN A 247 -14.72 -3.49 -5.89
CA GLN A 247 -15.77 -3.72 -4.89
C GLN A 247 -15.16 -3.89 -3.48
N ARG A 248 -14.08 -4.67 -3.38
CA ARG A 248 -13.36 -4.85 -2.12
C ARG A 248 -12.70 -3.57 -1.61
N GLU A 249 -12.03 -2.84 -2.49
CA GLU A 249 -11.39 -1.57 -2.13
C GLU A 249 -12.42 -0.56 -1.63
N GLU A 250 -13.55 -0.41 -2.34
CA GLU A 250 -14.59 0.54 -1.98
C GLU A 250 -15.31 0.14 -0.69
N HIS A 251 -15.61 -1.15 -0.51
CA HIS A 251 -16.16 -1.65 0.75
C HIS A 251 -15.24 -1.34 1.93
N ALA A 252 -13.97 -1.75 1.85
CA ALA A 252 -12.98 -1.49 2.89
C ALA A 252 -12.84 0.00 3.20
N LYS A 253 -12.79 0.84 2.17
CA LYS A 253 -12.68 2.30 2.31
C LYS A 253 -13.92 2.91 2.97
N ARG A 254 -15.12 2.56 2.51
CA ARG A 254 -16.39 3.08 3.04
C ARG A 254 -16.52 2.71 4.52
N VAL A 255 -16.35 1.43 4.83
CA VAL A 255 -16.48 0.90 6.19
C VAL A 255 -15.43 1.54 7.11
N ALA A 256 -14.17 1.60 6.70
CA ALA A 256 -13.13 2.25 7.50
C ALA A 256 -13.41 3.74 7.74
N ARG A 257 -13.93 4.45 6.73
CA ARG A 257 -14.33 5.85 6.90
C ARG A 257 -15.46 6.00 7.91
N CYS A 258 -16.49 5.16 7.85
CA CYS A 258 -17.61 5.19 8.79
C CYS A 258 -17.11 4.96 10.22
N VAL A 259 -16.33 3.90 10.44
CA VAL A 259 -15.81 3.57 11.78
C VAL A 259 -14.96 4.71 12.34
N VAL A 260 -14.01 5.24 11.57
CA VAL A 260 -13.13 6.32 12.07
C VAL A 260 -13.88 7.65 12.23
N LEU A 261 -14.91 7.92 11.42
CA LEU A 261 -15.66 9.16 11.56
C LEU A 261 -16.51 9.17 12.85
N SER A 262 -17.07 8.02 13.21
CA SER A 262 -17.94 7.86 14.38
C SER A 262 -17.20 7.67 15.71
N ASN A 263 -15.87 7.50 15.70
CA ASN A 263 -15.08 7.16 16.88
C ASN A 263 -13.83 8.03 17.00
N ASP A 264 -13.50 8.44 18.21
CA ASP A 264 -12.26 9.14 18.53
C ASP A 264 -11.06 8.20 18.53
N MET A 265 -11.32 6.94 18.91
CA MET A 265 -10.33 5.87 18.95
C MET A 265 -10.90 4.58 18.35
N VAL A 266 -10.10 3.93 17.52
CA VAL A 266 -10.42 2.63 16.91
C VAL A 266 -9.31 1.63 17.21
N ALA A 267 -9.62 0.60 17.99
CA ALA A 267 -8.74 -0.53 18.27
C ALA A 267 -9.07 -1.72 17.37
N TYR A 268 -8.07 -2.42 16.86
CA TYR A 268 -8.25 -3.62 16.05
C TYR A 268 -7.05 -4.56 16.15
N GLU A 269 -7.25 -5.84 15.83
CA GLU A 269 -6.19 -6.85 15.96
C GLU A 269 -5.07 -6.74 14.90
N ASP A 270 -3.83 -7.03 15.31
CA ASP A 270 -2.69 -7.27 14.44
C ASP A 270 -2.78 -8.65 13.78
N LEU A 271 -3.78 -8.83 12.93
CA LEU A 271 -3.88 -10.08 12.17
C LEU A 271 -2.66 -10.22 11.24
N ARG A 272 -1.86 -11.26 11.51
CA ARG A 272 -0.77 -11.69 10.63
C ARG A 272 -1.34 -12.39 9.39
N ILE A 273 -2.04 -11.65 8.52
CA ILE A 273 -2.79 -12.16 7.36
C ILE A 273 -1.91 -13.05 6.47
N LYS A 274 -0.63 -12.71 6.29
CA LYS A 274 0.33 -13.52 5.53
C LYS A 274 0.50 -14.95 6.07
N ASN A 275 0.39 -15.14 7.39
CA ASN A 275 0.42 -16.45 8.02
C ASN A 275 -0.94 -17.14 7.91
N LEU A 276 -2.03 -16.41 8.12
CA LEU A 276 -3.40 -16.96 8.01
C LEU A 276 -3.69 -17.54 6.63
N VAL A 277 -3.21 -16.89 5.55
CA VAL A 277 -3.40 -17.39 4.18
C VAL A 277 -2.52 -18.59 3.81
N LYS A 278 -1.63 -19.05 4.69
CA LYS A 278 -0.89 -20.32 4.48
C LYS A 278 -1.80 -21.54 4.69
N ASN A 279 -2.85 -21.40 5.49
CA ASN A 279 -3.90 -22.41 5.57
C ASN A 279 -4.72 -22.39 4.26
N HIS A 280 -4.45 -23.35 3.37
CA HIS A 280 -5.07 -23.40 2.05
C HIS A 280 -6.60 -23.57 2.07
N CYS A 281 -7.18 -24.11 3.15
CA CYS A 281 -8.64 -24.25 3.30
C CYS A 281 -9.32 -22.88 3.48
N LEU A 282 -8.69 -21.96 4.24
CA LEU A 282 -9.25 -20.64 4.54
C LEU A 282 -8.68 -19.52 3.67
N ALA A 283 -7.54 -19.74 3.01
CA ALA A 283 -6.83 -18.75 2.23
C ALA A 283 -7.73 -18.00 1.24
N LYS A 284 -8.65 -18.71 0.58
CA LYS A 284 -9.59 -18.08 -0.37
C LYS A 284 -10.54 -17.12 0.32
N SER A 285 -11.12 -17.52 1.46
CA SER A 285 -12.09 -16.70 2.21
C SER A 285 -11.41 -15.51 2.90
N ILE A 286 -10.22 -15.71 3.48
CA ILE A 286 -9.41 -14.62 4.08
C ILE A 286 -9.02 -13.60 3.00
N ASN A 287 -8.55 -14.09 1.84
CA ASN A 287 -8.23 -13.20 0.74
C ASN A 287 -9.47 -12.47 0.24
N ASP A 288 -10.65 -13.07 0.24
CA ASP A 288 -11.89 -12.42 -0.19
C ASP A 288 -12.33 -11.31 0.77
N ALA A 289 -12.26 -11.57 2.09
CA ALA A 289 -12.61 -10.60 3.13
C ALA A 289 -11.80 -9.29 3.00
N GLY A 290 -10.49 -9.39 2.74
CA GLY A 290 -9.69 -8.21 2.41
C GLY A 290 -9.32 -7.31 3.59
N TRP A 291 -9.20 -7.87 4.80
CA TRP A 291 -8.83 -7.12 6.02
C TRP A 291 -7.57 -6.27 5.89
N TYR A 292 -6.59 -6.67 5.07
CA TYR A 292 -5.41 -5.84 4.81
C TYR A 292 -5.76 -4.47 4.21
N GLN A 293 -6.70 -4.44 3.26
CA GLN A 293 -7.17 -3.19 2.66
C GLN A 293 -7.91 -2.36 3.70
N PHE A 294 -8.73 -3.00 4.54
CA PHE A 294 -9.49 -2.34 5.60
C PHE A 294 -8.59 -1.67 6.62
N ARG A 295 -7.62 -2.42 7.19
CA ARG A 295 -6.60 -1.86 8.08
C ARG A 295 -5.88 -0.66 7.47
N LYS A 296 -5.43 -0.78 6.22
CA LYS A 296 -4.76 0.31 5.52
C LYS A 296 -5.64 1.57 5.44
N TRP A 297 -6.94 1.41 5.23
CA TRP A 297 -7.88 2.52 5.19
C TRP A 297 -8.21 3.07 6.60
N LEU A 298 -8.28 2.22 7.63
CA LEU A 298 -8.40 2.68 9.03
C LEU A 298 -7.22 3.58 9.40
N GLU A 299 -5.98 3.12 9.19
CA GLU A 299 -4.77 3.92 9.46
C GLU A 299 -4.75 5.23 8.66
N TYR A 300 -5.15 5.17 7.38
CA TYR A 300 -5.23 6.36 6.53
C TYR A 300 -6.26 7.37 7.04
N PHE A 301 -7.47 6.93 7.36
CA PHE A 301 -8.52 7.81 7.86
C PHE A 301 -8.23 8.30 9.27
N GLY A 302 -7.63 7.48 10.13
CA GLY A 302 -7.17 7.88 11.46
C GLY A 302 -6.22 9.07 11.37
N LYS A 303 -5.17 8.94 10.54
CA LYS A 303 -4.25 10.06 10.28
C LYS A 303 -4.94 11.28 9.67
N LYS A 304 -5.84 11.07 8.71
CA LYS A 304 -6.51 12.16 7.98
C LYS A 304 -7.49 12.95 8.86
N LEU A 305 -8.18 12.28 9.77
CA LEU A 305 -9.22 12.84 10.63
C LEU A 305 -8.71 13.11 12.06
N GLY A 306 -7.40 12.96 12.31
CA GLY A 306 -6.82 13.16 13.64
C GLY A 306 -7.30 12.15 14.70
N ARG A 307 -7.80 10.98 14.31
CA ARG A 307 -8.31 9.95 15.22
C ARG A 307 -7.24 8.91 15.54
N VAL A 308 -7.30 8.38 16.77
CA VAL A 308 -6.33 7.37 17.23
C VAL A 308 -6.71 6.01 16.66
N THR A 309 -5.73 5.33 16.05
CA THR A 309 -5.91 3.95 15.57
C THR A 309 -4.87 3.07 16.25
N VAL A 310 -5.32 2.08 17.03
CA VAL A 310 -4.46 1.23 17.86
C VAL A 310 -4.50 -0.19 17.36
N VAL A 311 -3.31 -0.77 17.19
CA VAL A 311 -3.12 -2.16 16.79
C VAL A 311 -2.88 -2.98 18.06
N VAL A 312 -3.67 -4.03 18.27
CA VAL A 312 -3.62 -4.88 19.47
C VAL A 312 -3.13 -6.28 19.12
N ASN A 313 -2.38 -6.91 20.03
CA ASN A 313 -1.97 -8.30 19.87
C ASN A 313 -3.21 -9.23 19.96
N PRO A 314 -3.52 -10.06 18.93
CA PRO A 314 -4.67 -10.96 18.95
C PRO A 314 -4.56 -12.13 19.95
N ALA A 315 -3.45 -12.25 20.69
CA ALA A 315 -3.29 -13.32 21.65
C ALA A 315 -4.34 -13.24 22.77
N TYR A 316 -5.07 -14.32 22.98
CA TYR A 316 -6.06 -14.51 24.06
C TYR A 316 -7.29 -13.58 24.05
N THR A 317 -7.41 -12.63 23.11
CA THR A 317 -8.56 -11.73 22.94
C THR A 317 -9.89 -12.48 22.92
N ASN A 318 -9.95 -13.60 22.20
CA ASN A 318 -11.17 -14.40 22.08
C ASN A 318 -11.38 -15.40 23.22
N GLN A 319 -10.41 -15.58 24.13
CA GLN A 319 -10.49 -16.56 25.23
C GLN A 319 -10.73 -15.90 26.58
N ASN A 320 -10.11 -14.75 26.83
CA ASN A 320 -10.26 -14.02 28.08
C ASN A 320 -11.67 -13.47 28.20
N CYS A 321 -12.22 -13.50 29.41
CA CYS A 321 -13.48 -12.85 29.71
C CYS A 321 -13.26 -11.34 29.80
N SER A 322 -14.06 -10.55 29.07
CA SER A 322 -13.98 -9.09 29.12
C SER A 322 -14.39 -8.50 30.46
N SER A 323 -15.15 -9.23 31.27
CA SER A 323 -15.62 -8.79 32.58
C SER A 323 -14.62 -9.09 33.71
N CYS A 324 -14.02 -10.30 33.75
CA CYS A 324 -13.17 -10.72 34.87
C CYS A 324 -11.73 -11.11 34.49
N GLY A 325 -11.36 -11.04 33.21
CA GLY A 325 -10.01 -11.39 32.71
C GLY A 325 -9.69 -12.89 32.65
N THR A 326 -10.47 -13.75 33.31
CA THR A 326 -10.22 -15.20 33.36
C THR A 326 -10.28 -15.83 31.97
N THR A 327 -9.28 -16.65 31.64
CA THR A 327 -9.23 -17.37 30.36
C THR A 327 -10.26 -18.51 30.33
N VAL A 328 -11.19 -18.43 29.38
CA VAL A 328 -12.16 -19.49 29.10
C VAL A 328 -11.75 -20.22 27.82
N LYS A 329 -11.21 -21.43 27.98
CA LYS A 329 -10.88 -22.30 26.85
C LYS A 329 -12.16 -22.66 26.10
N LYS A 330 -12.17 -22.37 24.80
CA LYS A 330 -13.34 -22.56 23.93
C LYS A 330 -12.89 -23.01 22.53
N SER A 331 -13.71 -23.85 21.90
CA SER A 331 -13.44 -24.32 20.54
C SER A 331 -13.76 -23.22 19.50
N LEU A 332 -13.44 -23.45 18.22
CA LEU A 332 -13.85 -22.54 17.13
C LEU A 332 -15.36 -22.56 16.82
N SER A 333 -16.07 -23.62 17.20
CA SER A 333 -17.53 -23.74 16.99
C SER A 333 -18.32 -23.03 18.09
N THR A 334 -17.75 -22.85 19.28
CA THR A 334 -18.38 -22.10 20.37
C THR A 334 -18.53 -20.63 19.99
N ARG A 335 -19.79 -20.17 19.88
CA ARG A 335 -20.16 -18.78 19.49
C ARG A 335 -20.61 -17.90 20.65
N THR A 336 -21.07 -18.49 21.74
CA THR A 336 -21.40 -17.76 22.97
C THR A 336 -20.23 -17.88 23.94
N HIS A 337 -19.76 -16.76 24.46
CA HIS A 337 -18.86 -16.75 25.60
C HIS A 337 -19.69 -16.88 26.87
N VAL A 338 -19.40 -17.90 27.67
CA VAL A 338 -19.98 -18.09 29.01
C VAL A 338 -18.83 -18.17 29.98
N CYS A 339 -18.80 -17.27 30.97
CA CYS A 339 -17.79 -17.24 32.02
C CYS A 339 -18.41 -17.55 33.38
N ARG A 340 -17.60 -18.12 34.30
CA ARG A 340 -18.00 -18.38 35.69
C ARG A 340 -18.33 -17.11 36.47
N CYS A 341 -17.85 -15.94 36.04
CA CYS A 341 -18.21 -14.65 36.63
C CYS A 341 -19.62 -14.17 36.26
N GLY A 342 -20.39 -14.94 35.48
CA GLY A 342 -21.74 -14.59 35.04
C GLY A 342 -21.80 -13.88 33.68
N CYS A 343 -20.66 -13.54 33.07
CA CYS A 343 -20.63 -12.91 31.74
C CYS A 343 -21.11 -13.89 30.66
N VAL A 344 -22.16 -13.50 29.93
CA VAL A 344 -22.70 -14.21 28.77
C VAL A 344 -22.82 -13.24 27.59
N LEU A 345 -21.98 -13.42 26.57
CA LEU A 345 -21.91 -12.53 25.40
C LEU A 345 -21.72 -13.33 24.11
N ASP A 346 -21.97 -12.70 22.95
CA ASP A 346 -21.42 -13.21 21.70
C ASP A 346 -19.87 -13.22 21.80
N ARG A 347 -19.25 -14.27 21.27
CA ARG A 347 -17.81 -14.48 21.34
C ARG A 347 -17.04 -13.34 20.67
N ASP A 348 -17.50 -12.90 19.50
CA ASP A 348 -16.82 -11.90 18.70
C ASP A 348 -17.01 -10.51 19.36
N GLN A 349 -18.16 -10.27 20.01
CA GLN A 349 -18.36 -9.09 20.87
C GLN A 349 -17.42 -9.09 22.10
N ASN A 350 -17.32 -10.20 22.83
CA ASN A 350 -16.38 -10.31 23.96
C ASN A 350 -14.93 -10.05 23.52
N ALA A 351 -14.54 -10.55 22.34
CA ALA A 351 -13.24 -10.28 21.76
C ALA A 351 -13.05 -8.79 21.46
N ALA A 352 -14.02 -8.14 20.83
CA ALA A 352 -13.99 -6.71 20.53
C ALA A 352 -13.83 -5.84 21.79
N ILE A 353 -14.51 -6.18 22.89
CA ILE A 353 -14.35 -5.50 24.18
C ILE A 353 -12.93 -5.70 24.73
N ASN A 354 -12.37 -6.91 24.68
CA ASN A 354 -10.99 -7.16 25.10
C ASN A 354 -9.96 -6.38 24.27
N ILE A 355 -10.19 -6.26 22.96
CA ILE A 355 -9.35 -5.47 22.06
C ILE A 355 -9.38 -4.00 22.46
N LEU A 356 -10.57 -3.45 22.74
CA LEU A 356 -10.71 -2.08 23.24
C LEU A 356 -9.97 -1.89 24.56
N ASN A 357 -10.19 -2.76 25.54
CA ASN A 357 -9.56 -2.69 26.86
C ASN A 357 -8.03 -2.76 26.77
N SER A 358 -7.48 -3.65 25.95
CA SER A 358 -6.03 -3.76 25.73
C SER A 358 -5.44 -2.54 25.03
N ALA A 359 -6.21 -1.87 24.18
CA ALA A 359 -5.75 -0.64 23.54
C ALA A 359 -5.77 0.53 24.53
N LEU A 360 -6.82 0.66 25.35
CA LEU A 360 -6.93 1.68 26.39
C LEU A 360 -5.82 1.55 27.44
N SER A 361 -5.45 0.34 27.85
CA SER A 361 -4.33 0.12 28.78
C SER A 361 -2.98 0.53 28.20
N THR A 362 -2.81 0.45 26.87
CA THR A 362 -1.59 0.89 26.19
C THR A 362 -1.55 2.42 26.06
N MET A 363 -2.70 3.08 25.93
CA MET A 363 -2.80 4.53 25.71
C MET A 363 -2.36 5.37 26.91
N GLY A 364 -2.47 4.86 28.14
CA GLY A 364 -1.90 5.51 29.34
C GLY A 364 -0.38 5.65 29.31
N HIS A 365 0.31 4.94 28.41
CA HIS A 365 1.77 4.97 28.23
C HIS A 365 2.22 5.73 26.97
N ILE A 366 1.31 6.38 26.23
CA ILE A 366 1.66 7.15 25.01
C ILE A 366 2.17 8.54 25.42
N GLY A 367 3.27 8.51 26.16
CA GLY A 367 4.15 9.63 26.42
C GLY A 367 5.58 9.14 26.40
N THR A 368 5.95 8.31 25.40
CA THR A 368 7.28 8.10 24.80
C THR A 368 7.28 6.79 23.99
N TRP A 369 7.07 6.86 22.67
CA TRP A 369 7.53 5.83 21.72
C TRP A 369 8.04 6.52 20.45
N ILE A 370 9.19 7.16 20.60
CA ILE A 370 10.13 7.39 19.49
C ILE A 370 10.84 6.04 19.30
N ASP A 371 10.49 5.30 18.24
CA ASP A 371 11.44 4.63 17.34
C ASP A 371 10.78 3.55 16.47
N LYS A 372 10.47 3.96 15.23
CA LYS A 372 10.79 3.25 13.98
C LYS A 372 10.35 4.12 12.81
N ASP A 373 11.23 5.05 12.43
CA ASP A 373 11.34 5.75 11.15
C ASP A 373 10.07 5.87 10.28
N PRO A 374 9.40 7.03 10.30
CA PRO A 374 8.82 7.60 9.11
C PRO A 374 9.81 8.66 8.60
N ASN A 375 10.65 8.32 7.60
CA ASN A 375 11.52 9.26 6.86
C ASN A 375 11.06 10.73 6.99
N ALA A 376 11.62 11.43 7.96
CA ALA A 376 11.41 12.84 8.20
C ALA A 376 12.42 13.57 7.32
N SER A 377 11.88 14.42 6.45
CA SER A 377 12.61 15.44 5.74
C SER A 377 13.51 16.19 6.72
N GLY A 378 14.81 16.18 6.45
CA GLY A 378 15.72 17.11 7.09
C GLY A 378 15.33 18.53 6.72
N ASP A 379 15.14 19.37 7.72
CA ASP A 379 15.32 20.81 7.59
C ASP A 379 16.54 21.21 8.41
N LEU A 380 17.30 22.12 7.80
CA LEU A 380 18.59 22.62 8.25
C LEU A 380 18.45 23.38 9.57
N SER A 381 19.27 23.04 10.55
CA SER A 381 19.66 23.99 11.59
C SER A 381 20.83 24.83 11.07
N THR A 382 20.51 26.05 10.68
CA THR A 382 21.42 27.20 10.64
C THR A 382 22.20 27.32 11.94
N THR A 383 23.53 27.33 11.85
CA THR A 383 24.39 28.07 12.79
C THR A 383 25.72 28.36 12.10
N GLY A 384 26.09 29.64 12.13
CA GLY A 384 27.23 30.18 11.40
C GLY A 384 28.57 29.67 11.93
N THR A 385 29.51 29.61 11.00
CA THR A 385 30.94 29.43 11.23
C THR A 385 31.53 30.58 12.03
N GLY A 386 32.31 30.24 13.05
CA GLY A 386 33.45 31.03 13.51
C GLY A 386 33.43 31.38 14.98
N GLU A 387 34.09 30.58 15.81
CA GLU A 387 35.01 31.11 16.82
C GLU A 387 36.01 30.01 17.22
N ILE A 388 37.28 30.42 17.22
CA ILE A 388 38.48 29.66 17.54
C ILE A 388 38.74 29.81 19.04
N LEU A 389 39.25 28.76 19.71
CA LEU A 389 40.25 28.78 20.81
C LEU A 389 40.27 27.38 21.46
N SER A 390 41.21 26.50 21.09
CA SER A 390 42.55 26.28 21.70
C SER A 390 42.54 25.34 22.91
N GLN A 391 43.13 24.16 22.70
CA GLN A 391 43.92 23.32 23.60
C GLN A 391 43.70 23.42 25.12
N GLN A 392 43.46 22.27 25.76
CA GLN A 392 44.41 21.73 26.72
C GLN A 392 44.24 20.23 26.97
N LEU A 393 45.39 19.57 27.09
CA LEU A 393 45.62 18.16 27.40
C LEU A 393 45.16 17.80 28.82
N GLY A 394 44.80 16.53 29.02
CA GLY A 394 44.56 15.96 30.34
C GLY A 394 44.25 14.47 30.26
N SER A 395 45.31 13.66 30.16
CA SER A 395 45.33 12.21 30.37
C SER A 395 44.75 11.84 31.75
N LEU A 396 44.00 10.73 31.81
CA LEU A 396 44.32 9.59 32.69
C LEU A 396 43.36 8.43 32.41
N ASN A 397 43.95 7.32 31.96
CA ASN A 397 43.36 5.98 32.05
C ASN A 397 43.41 5.54 33.51
N GLU A 398 42.37 4.87 33.98
CA GLU A 398 42.52 3.76 34.91
C GLU A 398 41.34 2.78 34.75
N GLU A 399 41.68 1.52 34.50
CA GLU A 399 40.77 0.40 34.34
C GLU A 399 40.42 -0.22 35.71
N SER A 400 39.12 -0.49 35.92
CA SER A 400 38.52 -1.69 36.57
C SER A 400 38.88 -2.03 38.04
N PRO A 401 38.20 -2.97 38.76
CA PRO A 401 37.10 -3.86 38.38
C PRO A 401 35.92 -3.97 39.39
N GLY A 402 34.81 -4.55 38.91
CA GLY A 402 33.99 -5.55 39.61
C GLY A 402 33.22 -5.16 40.89
N PHE A 403 31.90 -4.98 40.76
CA PHE A 403 30.87 -5.95 41.18
C PHE A 403 29.54 -5.61 40.51
#